data_AF-A0AAE3SII5-F1
#
_entry.id   AF-A0AAE3SII5-F1
#
_cell.length_a   1.000
_cell.length_b   1.000
_cell.length_c   1.000
_cell.angle_alpha   90.00
_cell.angle_beta   90.00
_cell.angle_gamma   90.00
#
_symmetry.space_group_name_H-M   'P 1'
#
loop_
_entity.id
_entity.type
_entity.pdbx_description
1 polymer ?
#
loop_
_entity_poly.entity_id
_entity_poly.type
_entity_poly.pdbx_seq_one_letter_code
_entity_poly.pdbx_strand_id
1 'polypeptide(L)'
;MKIDIINKFVSLLLECHQFTGDERYEDELLFEFLDPTYYDFLDENNFTYTKVSEGAILSLGNLPFNIYFNEPHFYEEIVNADDDKNFLIINFKGESIYFDSASKIIFSDGKIKNDSFFLDNIKAYKLFFKYITSSIGIADYVNELDKELVFYSSTKGIFTIKYNLAFPEPIFEENLLPFYEKLIKELEAFDFKLFFISEIINMLQSEKYEDRIYKLFLKSREIYDAAKRNYELKLSGFDFNKLRNDLNIQKEKYLTSLREILKDISKQVIGVPISVIVAVFAAVKIDDLQTAIVITIIFFFFILYQLSLEFYILSDLNEIQSDFNSDIDIISREKSFNETDVDSIKNIVIGKIQRIKLILRLVLTITYIVSLSYFILIALKYNWCMICSTIIYFVLVLISTFLTIKQKQ
;
A
#
# COMPACT_ATOMS: atom_id res chain seq x y z
N MET A 1 -44.88 -4.34 -22.13
CA MET A 1 -45.62 -4.65 -23.38
C MET A 1 -45.65 -6.17 -23.53
N LYS A 2 -46.70 -6.79 -24.09
CA LYS A 2 -46.73 -8.25 -24.27
C LYS A 2 -45.77 -8.66 -25.40
N ILE A 3 -45.05 -9.76 -25.22
CA ILE A 3 -44.07 -10.31 -26.18
C ILE A 3 -44.73 -10.58 -27.55
N ASP A 4 -45.98 -11.04 -27.56
CA ASP A 4 -46.72 -11.28 -28.81
C ASP A 4 -46.86 -10.02 -29.67
N ILE A 5 -47.00 -8.85 -29.01
CA ILE A 5 -47.07 -7.55 -29.70
C ILE A 5 -45.71 -7.23 -30.31
N ILE A 6 -44.61 -7.48 -29.58
CA ILE A 6 -43.25 -7.28 -30.11
C ILE A 6 -42.98 -8.19 -31.29
N ASN A 7 -43.31 -9.49 -31.21
CA ASN A 7 -43.09 -10.42 -32.33
C ASN A 7 -43.91 -10.03 -33.57
N LYS A 8 -45.17 -9.61 -33.38
CA LYS A 8 -46.01 -9.12 -34.47
C LYS A 8 -45.46 -7.82 -35.06
N PHE A 9 -44.88 -6.95 -34.23
CA PHE A 9 -44.21 -5.72 -34.65
C PHE A 9 -42.89 -5.99 -35.38
N VAL A 10 -42.08 -6.97 -34.94
CA VAL A 10 -40.87 -7.40 -35.67
C VAL A 10 -41.26 -7.95 -37.04
N SER A 11 -42.32 -8.76 -37.12
CA SER A 11 -42.82 -9.28 -38.40
C SER A 11 -43.25 -8.14 -39.33
N LEU A 12 -43.96 -7.14 -38.79
CA LEU A 12 -44.31 -5.92 -39.51
C LEU A 12 -43.06 -5.20 -40.05
N LEU A 13 -42.03 -5.00 -39.21
CA LEU A 13 -40.78 -4.35 -39.62
C LEU A 13 -40.06 -5.12 -40.74
N LEU A 14 -40.07 -6.45 -40.71
CA LEU A 14 -39.45 -7.27 -41.76
C LEU A 14 -40.16 -7.15 -43.12
N GLU A 15 -41.42 -6.73 -43.16
CA GLU A 15 -42.17 -6.43 -44.40
C GLU A 15 -41.88 -5.02 -44.95
N CYS A 16 -41.19 -4.16 -44.20
CA CYS A 16 -40.85 -2.82 -44.64
C CYS A 16 -39.78 -2.85 -45.75
N HIS A 17 -40.18 -2.53 -46.99
CA HIS A 17 -39.30 -2.52 -48.15
C HIS A 17 -38.19 -1.44 -48.10
N GLN A 18 -38.31 -0.43 -47.24
CA GLN A 18 -37.31 0.63 -47.07
C GLN A 18 -36.15 0.29 -46.13
N PHE A 19 -35.94 -0.99 -45.81
CA PHE A 19 -34.86 -1.48 -44.95
C PHE A 19 -33.42 -1.31 -45.50
N THR A 20 -33.23 -0.48 -46.51
CA THR A 20 -31.93 -0.25 -47.16
C THR A 20 -31.20 0.96 -46.56
N GLY A 21 -31.12 1.06 -45.23
CA GLY A 21 -30.11 1.85 -44.49
C GLY A 21 -29.75 3.26 -44.97
N ASP A 22 -30.66 3.97 -45.66
CA ASP A 22 -30.40 5.33 -46.16
C ASP A 22 -30.75 6.31 -45.04
N GLU A 23 -29.76 7.08 -44.58
CA GLU A 23 -29.72 7.95 -43.38
C GLU A 23 -30.80 9.07 -43.35
N ARG A 24 -31.81 9.04 -44.22
CA ARG A 24 -32.76 10.14 -44.45
C ARG A 24 -34.08 10.02 -43.68
N TYR A 25 -34.27 8.99 -42.89
CA TYR A 25 -35.55 8.70 -42.23
C TYR A 25 -35.39 8.33 -40.75
N GLU A 26 -34.71 9.20 -39.98
CA GLU A 26 -34.45 8.95 -38.55
C GLU A 26 -35.73 8.86 -37.69
N ASP A 27 -36.84 9.49 -38.13
CA ASP A 27 -38.06 9.60 -37.32
C ASP A 27 -39.27 8.82 -37.85
N GLU A 28 -39.21 8.28 -39.07
CA GLU A 28 -40.38 7.72 -39.76
C GLU A 28 -40.04 6.45 -40.55
N LEU A 29 -40.93 5.44 -40.52
CA LEU A 29 -40.83 4.22 -41.34
C LEU A 29 -41.99 4.16 -42.34
N LEU A 30 -41.68 4.10 -43.64
CA LEU A 30 -42.69 3.89 -44.68
C LEU A 30 -42.88 2.40 -44.98
N PHE A 31 -44.10 1.93 -44.78
CA PHE A 31 -44.54 0.59 -45.18
C PHE A 31 -45.34 0.69 -46.48
N GLU A 32 -44.73 0.32 -47.60
CA GLU A 32 -45.42 0.18 -48.88
C GLU A 32 -46.22 -1.13 -48.88
N PHE A 33 -47.50 -1.06 -49.26
CA PHE A 33 -48.46 -2.17 -49.36
C PHE A 33 -48.78 -2.88 -48.04
N LEU A 34 -48.90 -2.12 -46.95
CA LEU A 34 -49.20 -2.66 -45.63
C LEU A 34 -50.50 -3.49 -45.59
N ASP A 35 -50.41 -4.75 -45.14
CA ASP A 35 -51.59 -5.62 -44.97
C ASP A 35 -52.63 -4.95 -44.05
N PRO A 36 -53.93 -4.93 -44.42
CA PRO A 36 -54.97 -4.30 -43.62
C PRO A 36 -55.02 -4.71 -42.15
N THR A 37 -54.63 -5.95 -41.84
CA THR A 37 -54.59 -6.50 -40.47
C THR A 37 -53.54 -5.83 -39.57
N TYR A 38 -52.56 -5.13 -40.14
CA TYR A 38 -51.61 -4.32 -39.37
C TYR A 38 -52.18 -2.99 -38.93
N TYR A 39 -53.17 -2.41 -39.63
CA TYR A 39 -53.80 -1.17 -39.14
C TYR A 39 -54.54 -1.41 -37.82
N ASP A 40 -55.31 -2.51 -37.73
CA ASP A 40 -55.99 -2.89 -36.49
C ASP A 40 -54.97 -3.11 -35.36
N PHE A 41 -53.86 -3.77 -35.68
CA PHE A 41 -52.76 -3.96 -34.72
C PHE A 41 -52.10 -2.64 -34.27
N LEU A 42 -51.90 -1.70 -35.19
CA LEU A 42 -51.33 -0.39 -34.89
C LEU A 42 -52.27 0.43 -34.00
N ASP A 43 -53.56 0.43 -34.34
CA ASP A 43 -54.62 1.11 -33.58
C ASP A 43 -54.78 0.51 -32.18
N GLU A 44 -54.85 -0.83 -32.05
CA GLU A 44 -54.98 -1.54 -30.77
C GLU A 44 -53.84 -1.26 -29.78
N ASN A 45 -52.65 -0.95 -30.29
CA ASN A 45 -51.45 -0.72 -29.49
C ASN A 45 -51.07 0.77 -29.39
N ASN A 46 -51.93 1.67 -29.87
CA ASN A 46 -51.74 3.12 -29.85
C ASN A 46 -50.45 3.58 -30.57
N PHE A 47 -50.04 2.90 -31.63
CA PHE A 47 -48.92 3.35 -32.45
C PHE A 47 -49.35 4.52 -33.33
N THR A 48 -48.53 5.57 -33.40
CA THR A 48 -48.85 6.76 -34.20
C THR A 48 -48.39 6.57 -35.64
N TYR A 49 -49.32 6.57 -36.59
CA TYR A 49 -49.01 6.44 -38.01
C TYR A 49 -49.91 7.34 -38.87
N THR A 50 -49.41 7.66 -40.06
CA THR A 50 -50.15 8.40 -41.11
C THR A 50 -50.45 7.46 -42.27
N LYS A 51 -51.73 7.30 -42.62
CA LYS A 51 -52.12 6.54 -43.82
C LYS A 51 -51.71 7.32 -45.08
N VAL A 52 -51.02 6.65 -46.00
CA VAL A 52 -50.68 7.16 -47.34
C VAL A 52 -51.35 6.28 -48.40
N SER A 53 -51.37 6.74 -49.66
CA SER A 53 -52.14 6.10 -50.74
C SER A 53 -51.83 4.62 -50.95
N GLU A 54 -50.59 4.21 -50.65
CA GLU A 54 -50.12 2.83 -50.84
C GLU A 54 -49.58 2.23 -49.54
N GLY A 55 -49.96 2.73 -48.35
CA GLY A 55 -49.37 2.21 -47.12
C GLY A 55 -49.52 3.08 -45.88
N ALA A 56 -48.53 3.01 -44.99
CA ALA A 56 -48.49 3.78 -43.75
C ALA A 56 -47.09 4.32 -43.45
N ILE A 57 -47.03 5.53 -42.90
CA ILE A 57 -45.81 6.11 -42.32
C ILE A 57 -45.94 6.00 -40.80
N LEU A 58 -45.10 5.19 -40.17
CA LEU A 58 -45.06 5.02 -38.72
C LEU A 58 -44.05 6.00 -38.11
N SER A 59 -44.47 6.79 -37.12
CA SER A 59 -43.56 7.68 -36.39
C SER A 59 -42.81 6.92 -35.29
N LEU A 60 -41.48 6.91 -35.38
CA LEU A 60 -40.59 6.24 -34.43
C LEU A 60 -40.51 6.96 -33.08
N GLY A 61 -40.62 8.30 -33.08
CA GLY A 61 -40.46 9.12 -31.88
C GLY A 61 -41.51 8.87 -30.78
N ASN A 62 -42.66 8.28 -31.12
CA ASN A 62 -43.74 7.98 -30.18
C ASN A 62 -43.77 6.52 -29.70
N LEU A 63 -42.79 5.71 -30.08
CA LEU A 63 -42.75 4.31 -29.66
C LEU A 63 -42.39 4.17 -28.16
N PRO A 64 -42.95 3.17 -27.46
CA PRO A 64 -42.61 2.91 -26.06
C PRO A 64 -41.23 2.24 -25.88
N PHE A 65 -40.48 2.08 -26.96
CA PHE A 65 -39.15 1.50 -27.00
C PHE A 65 -38.31 2.14 -28.12
N ASN A 66 -36.99 2.15 -27.95
CA ASN A 66 -36.05 2.55 -29.00
C ASN A 66 -35.88 1.41 -30.02
N ILE A 67 -35.70 1.75 -31.29
CA ILE A 67 -35.45 0.76 -32.34
C ILE A 67 -34.01 0.90 -32.84
N TYR A 68 -33.36 -0.24 -32.98
CA TYR A 68 -32.05 -0.35 -33.60
C TYR A 68 -32.11 -1.35 -34.76
N PHE A 69 -31.72 -0.92 -35.95
CA PHE A 69 -31.90 -1.73 -37.15
C PHE A 69 -30.99 -2.95 -37.20
N ASN A 70 -29.75 -2.77 -36.75
CA ASN A 70 -28.74 -3.82 -36.76
C ASN A 70 -27.78 -3.64 -35.58
N GLU A 71 -26.89 -4.61 -35.40
CA GLU A 71 -25.86 -4.61 -34.36
C GLU A 71 -24.94 -3.35 -34.41
N PRO A 72 -24.39 -2.94 -35.56
CA PRO A 72 -23.63 -1.68 -35.65
C PRO A 72 -24.41 -0.43 -35.19
N HIS A 73 -25.63 -0.24 -35.68
CA HIS A 73 -26.49 0.89 -35.32
C HIS A 73 -26.82 0.88 -33.83
N PHE A 74 -27.07 -0.31 -33.26
CA PHE A 74 -27.24 -0.46 -31.82
C PHE A 74 -26.00 0.03 -31.07
N TYR A 75 -24.81 -0.41 -31.47
CA TYR A 75 -23.58 -0.02 -30.80
C TYR A 75 -23.24 1.47 -30.91
N GLU A 76 -23.55 2.10 -32.03
CA GLU A 76 -23.34 3.54 -32.21
C GLU A 76 -24.26 4.38 -31.31
N GLU A 77 -25.53 3.98 -31.17
CA GLU A 77 -26.56 4.81 -30.53
C GLU A 77 -26.82 4.45 -29.05
N ILE A 78 -26.56 3.21 -28.63
CA ILE A 78 -26.94 2.74 -27.29
C ILE A 78 -26.26 3.53 -26.17
N VAL A 79 -25.08 4.10 -26.40
CA VAL A 79 -24.32 4.86 -25.39
C VAL A 79 -25.07 6.12 -24.96
N ASN A 80 -25.82 6.75 -25.87
CA ASN A 80 -26.62 7.95 -25.59
C ASN A 80 -28.04 7.62 -25.12
N ALA A 81 -28.47 6.36 -25.24
CA ALA A 81 -29.81 5.95 -24.88
C ALA A 81 -30.02 5.93 -23.36
N ASP A 82 -31.27 6.19 -22.96
CA ASP A 82 -31.74 6.05 -21.59
C ASP A 82 -31.73 4.57 -21.17
N ASP A 83 -31.12 4.25 -20.03
CA ASP A 83 -30.98 2.88 -19.52
C ASP A 83 -32.34 2.28 -19.08
N ASP A 84 -33.33 3.13 -18.84
CA ASP A 84 -34.66 2.73 -18.36
C ASP A 84 -35.67 2.53 -19.49
N LYS A 85 -35.30 2.78 -20.75
CA LYS A 85 -36.17 2.55 -21.90
C LYS A 85 -36.04 1.12 -22.44
N ASN A 86 -37.18 0.56 -22.83
CA ASN A 86 -37.22 -0.65 -23.62
C ASN A 86 -36.52 -0.42 -24.96
N PHE A 87 -35.95 -1.47 -25.55
CA PHE A 87 -35.42 -1.36 -26.90
C PHE A 87 -35.60 -2.64 -27.72
N LEU A 88 -35.59 -2.50 -29.04
CA LEU A 88 -35.68 -3.57 -30.02
C LEU A 88 -34.53 -3.45 -31.00
N ILE A 89 -33.69 -4.49 -31.10
CA ILE A 89 -32.70 -4.66 -32.16
C ILE A 89 -33.29 -5.63 -33.19
N ILE A 90 -33.49 -5.17 -34.42
CA ILE A 90 -34.22 -5.96 -35.43
C ILE A 90 -33.37 -7.11 -35.94
N ASN A 91 -32.09 -6.85 -36.19
CA ASN A 91 -31.14 -7.85 -36.66
C ASN A 91 -29.83 -7.79 -35.86
N PHE A 92 -29.75 -8.63 -34.83
CA PHE A 92 -28.55 -8.86 -34.05
C PHE A 92 -28.05 -10.30 -34.30
N LYS A 93 -26.99 -10.44 -35.11
CA LYS A 93 -26.45 -11.75 -35.50
C LYS A 93 -27.50 -12.70 -36.10
N GLY A 94 -28.50 -12.16 -36.80
CA GLY A 94 -29.58 -12.91 -37.44
C GLY A 94 -30.82 -13.12 -36.57
N GLU A 95 -30.84 -12.62 -35.34
CA GLU A 95 -31.98 -12.71 -34.42
C GLU A 95 -32.51 -11.31 -34.07
N SER A 96 -33.80 -11.20 -33.76
CA SER A 96 -34.38 -9.98 -33.17
C SER A 96 -34.23 -10.00 -31.65
N ILE A 97 -33.72 -8.92 -31.06
CA ILE A 97 -33.51 -8.80 -29.61
C ILE A 97 -34.42 -7.71 -29.05
N TYR A 98 -35.31 -8.06 -28.13
CA TYR A 98 -36.11 -7.09 -27.39
C TYR A 98 -35.72 -7.09 -25.91
N PHE A 99 -35.48 -5.89 -25.37
CA PHE A 99 -35.23 -5.68 -23.95
C PHE A 99 -36.44 -5.01 -23.28
N ASP A 100 -36.93 -5.65 -22.22
CA ASP A 100 -37.95 -5.09 -21.34
C ASP A 100 -37.30 -4.55 -20.06
N SER A 101 -37.19 -3.22 -19.94
CA SER A 101 -36.53 -2.54 -18.83
C SER A 101 -37.20 -2.80 -17.48
N ALA A 102 -38.53 -2.95 -17.48
CA ALA A 102 -39.31 -3.19 -16.27
C ALA A 102 -39.02 -4.55 -15.64
N SER A 103 -38.94 -5.62 -16.45
CA SER A 103 -38.63 -6.97 -15.98
C SER A 103 -37.14 -7.30 -16.00
N LYS A 104 -36.33 -6.50 -16.70
CA LYS A 104 -34.91 -6.74 -17.01
C LYS A 104 -34.68 -8.05 -17.76
N ILE A 105 -35.62 -8.46 -18.60
CA ILE A 105 -35.55 -9.69 -19.39
C ILE A 105 -35.24 -9.35 -20.84
N ILE A 106 -34.38 -10.16 -21.45
CA ILE A 106 -34.06 -10.11 -22.89
C ILE A 106 -34.84 -11.22 -23.59
N PHE A 107 -35.46 -10.87 -24.71
CA PHE A 107 -36.13 -11.80 -25.61
C PHE A 107 -35.34 -11.87 -26.92
N SER A 108 -35.02 -13.07 -27.39
CA SER A 108 -34.51 -13.32 -28.74
C SER A 108 -35.57 -14.08 -29.52
N ASP A 109 -36.04 -13.49 -30.63
CA ASP A 109 -37.12 -14.01 -31.47
C ASP A 109 -38.34 -14.47 -30.63
N GLY A 110 -38.70 -13.64 -29.66
CA GLY A 110 -39.83 -13.88 -28.75
C GLY A 110 -39.59 -14.91 -27.64
N LYS A 111 -38.41 -15.51 -27.56
CA LYS A 111 -38.03 -16.45 -26.49
C LYS A 111 -37.16 -15.76 -25.46
N ILE A 112 -37.39 -16.06 -24.19
CA ILE A 112 -36.53 -15.55 -23.10
C ILE A 112 -35.11 -16.04 -23.33
N LYS A 113 -34.17 -15.11 -23.46
CA LYS A 113 -32.74 -15.39 -23.54
C LYS A 113 -32.13 -15.10 -22.19
N ASN A 114 -31.61 -16.12 -21.52
CA ASN A 114 -30.86 -15.99 -20.27
C ASN A 114 -29.43 -15.48 -20.52
N ASP A 115 -29.29 -14.43 -21.34
CA ASP A 115 -28.02 -13.76 -21.57
C ASP A 115 -27.88 -12.63 -20.55
N SER A 116 -27.51 -13.02 -19.33
CA SER A 116 -27.53 -12.11 -18.18
C SER A 116 -26.50 -10.98 -18.26
N PHE A 117 -25.50 -11.08 -19.14
CA PHE A 117 -24.35 -10.17 -19.12
C PHE A 117 -24.41 -9.08 -20.20
N PHE A 118 -25.25 -9.25 -21.23
CA PHE A 118 -25.37 -8.30 -22.34
C PHE A 118 -25.58 -6.85 -21.85
N LEU A 119 -26.61 -6.64 -21.03
CA LEU A 119 -26.98 -5.32 -20.52
C LEU A 119 -26.01 -4.81 -19.46
N ASP A 120 -25.53 -5.71 -18.60
CA ASP A 120 -24.61 -5.34 -17.54
C ASP A 120 -23.28 -4.84 -18.13
N ASN A 121 -22.82 -5.44 -19.24
CA ASN A 121 -21.61 -5.00 -19.92
C ASN A 121 -21.80 -3.67 -20.67
N ILE A 122 -23.00 -3.41 -21.20
CA ILE A 122 -23.36 -2.08 -21.74
C ILE A 122 -23.32 -1.02 -20.65
N LYS A 123 -23.93 -1.31 -19.49
CA LYS A 123 -23.89 -0.42 -18.32
C LYS A 123 -22.46 -0.21 -17.83
N ALA A 124 -21.65 -1.26 -17.81
CA ALA A 124 -20.25 -1.19 -17.41
C ALA A 124 -19.46 -0.23 -18.32
N TYR A 125 -19.66 -0.31 -19.64
CA TYR A 125 -19.05 0.63 -20.58
C TYR A 125 -19.56 2.04 -20.39
N LYS A 126 -20.88 2.27 -20.33
CA LYS A 126 -21.44 3.61 -20.09
C LYS A 126 -20.89 4.23 -18.81
N LEU A 127 -20.84 3.44 -17.74
CA LEU A 127 -20.31 3.84 -16.44
C LEU A 127 -18.83 4.23 -16.54
N PHE A 128 -18.01 3.36 -17.13
CA PHE A 128 -16.59 3.61 -17.32
C PHE A 128 -16.33 4.81 -18.22
N PHE A 129 -17.01 4.87 -19.37
CA PHE A 129 -16.90 5.94 -20.36
C PHE A 129 -17.26 7.29 -19.73
N LYS A 130 -18.43 7.37 -19.08
CA LYS A 130 -18.87 8.57 -18.36
C LYS A 130 -17.85 9.01 -17.31
N TYR A 131 -17.24 8.05 -16.60
CA TYR A 131 -16.20 8.36 -15.61
C TYR A 131 -14.95 8.93 -16.28
N ILE A 132 -14.39 8.28 -17.31
CA ILE A 132 -13.13 8.71 -17.94
C ILE A 132 -13.27 10.02 -18.73
N THR A 133 -14.46 10.35 -19.25
CA THR A 133 -14.74 11.62 -19.93
C THR A 133 -15.19 12.73 -18.98
N SER A 134 -15.43 12.44 -17.70
CA SER A 134 -15.80 13.47 -16.73
C SER A 134 -14.61 14.34 -16.33
N SER A 135 -14.87 15.57 -15.88
CA SER A 135 -13.82 16.49 -15.38
C SER A 135 -13.10 15.99 -14.12
N ILE A 136 -13.67 15.01 -13.41
CA ILE A 136 -13.11 14.35 -12.23
C ILE A 136 -12.47 12.99 -12.62
N GLY A 137 -12.57 12.61 -13.90
CA GLY A 137 -12.12 11.34 -14.44
C GLY A 137 -10.61 11.15 -14.41
N ILE A 138 -10.13 10.15 -15.15
CA ILE A 138 -8.70 9.81 -15.17
C ILE A 138 -7.86 10.71 -16.09
N ALA A 139 -8.46 11.31 -17.12
CA ALA A 139 -7.75 12.17 -18.05
C ALA A 139 -7.34 13.47 -17.36
N ASP A 140 -6.17 14.00 -17.74
CA ASP A 140 -5.74 15.31 -17.24
C ASP A 140 -6.50 16.45 -17.92
N TYR A 141 -6.96 16.21 -19.16
CA TYR A 141 -7.78 17.12 -19.93
C TYR A 141 -8.66 16.34 -20.91
N VAL A 142 -9.92 16.77 -21.07
CA VAL A 142 -10.87 16.22 -22.05
C VAL A 142 -11.15 17.29 -23.09
N ASN A 143 -10.77 17.03 -24.33
CA ASN A 143 -11.06 17.90 -25.47
C ASN A 143 -12.40 17.47 -26.08
N GLU A 144 -13.48 18.14 -25.72
CA GLU A 144 -14.83 17.81 -26.20
C GLU A 144 -15.01 18.08 -27.71
N LEU A 145 -14.28 19.05 -28.28
CA LEU A 145 -14.38 19.41 -29.70
C LEU A 145 -13.81 18.31 -30.59
N ASP A 146 -12.62 17.84 -30.25
CA ASP A 146 -11.92 16.79 -31.01
C ASP A 146 -12.28 15.37 -30.52
N LYS A 147 -13.05 15.28 -29.44
CA LYS A 147 -13.38 14.05 -28.70
C LYS A 147 -12.12 13.27 -28.31
N GLU A 148 -11.24 13.93 -27.56
CA GLU A 148 -9.96 13.34 -27.11
C GLU A 148 -9.81 13.37 -25.59
N LEU A 149 -9.29 12.28 -25.03
CA LEU A 149 -8.75 12.23 -23.68
C LEU A 149 -7.24 12.49 -23.75
N VAL A 150 -6.76 13.47 -22.99
CA VAL A 150 -5.36 13.87 -22.97
C VAL A 150 -4.74 13.52 -21.62
N PHE A 151 -3.60 12.84 -21.67
CA PHE A 151 -2.81 12.42 -20.51
C PHE A 151 -1.40 13.00 -20.61
N TYR A 152 -0.91 13.59 -19.52
CA TYR A 152 0.44 14.12 -19.42
C TYR A 152 1.34 13.12 -18.67
N SER A 153 2.40 12.68 -19.36
CA SER A 153 3.45 11.87 -18.76
C SER A 153 4.77 12.65 -18.74
N SER A 154 5.42 12.67 -17.58
CA SER A 154 6.76 13.26 -17.45
C SER A 154 7.82 12.51 -18.26
N THR A 155 7.60 11.22 -18.54
CA THR A 155 8.57 10.37 -19.25
C THR A 155 8.22 10.17 -20.73
N LYS A 156 6.93 10.20 -21.08
CA LYS A 156 6.45 9.90 -22.44
C LYS A 156 5.81 11.09 -23.16
N GLY A 157 5.71 12.25 -22.50
CA GLY A 157 5.08 13.44 -23.06
C GLY A 157 3.55 13.35 -23.08
N ILE A 158 2.94 13.94 -24.10
CA ILE A 158 1.48 13.99 -24.24
C ILE A 158 1.00 12.69 -24.91
N PHE A 159 0.08 11.99 -24.25
CA PHE A 159 -0.59 10.81 -24.79
C PHE A 159 -2.08 11.12 -24.97
N THR A 160 -2.61 10.85 -26.16
CA THR A 160 -4.01 11.12 -26.48
C THR A 160 -4.75 9.84 -26.87
N ILE A 161 -6.01 9.75 -26.44
CA ILE A 161 -6.95 8.71 -26.82
C ILE A 161 -8.16 9.41 -27.44
N LYS A 162 -8.37 9.21 -28.75
CA LYS A 162 -9.62 9.61 -29.38
C LYS A 162 -10.73 8.70 -28.90
N TYR A 163 -11.88 9.30 -28.57
CA TYR A 163 -13.07 8.56 -28.21
C TYR A 163 -14.18 8.80 -29.22
N ASN A 164 -14.87 7.72 -29.57
CA ASN A 164 -16.17 7.77 -30.22
C ASN A 164 -17.24 7.34 -29.20
N LEU A 165 -18.49 7.68 -29.49
CA LEU A 165 -19.62 7.28 -28.65
C LEU A 165 -20.08 5.85 -28.95
N ALA A 166 -19.39 5.11 -29.81
CA ALA A 166 -19.79 3.75 -30.13
C ALA A 166 -19.40 2.79 -29.00
N PHE A 167 -20.34 1.94 -28.61
CA PHE A 167 -20.09 0.80 -27.75
C PHE A 167 -19.26 -0.24 -28.52
N PRO A 168 -18.17 -0.75 -27.95
CA PRO A 168 -17.41 -1.77 -28.64
C PRO A 168 -18.16 -3.09 -28.70
N GLU A 169 -17.92 -3.91 -29.75
CA GLU A 169 -18.44 -5.27 -29.76
C GLU A 169 -17.96 -6.00 -28.48
N PRO A 170 -18.87 -6.39 -27.59
CA PRO A 170 -18.53 -6.82 -26.26
C PRO A 170 -18.12 -8.29 -26.25
N ILE A 171 -17.29 -8.63 -25.28
CA ILE A 171 -16.99 -10.01 -24.93
C ILE A 171 -18.03 -10.41 -23.86
N PHE A 172 -18.99 -11.25 -24.24
CA PHE A 172 -20.13 -11.65 -23.39
C PHE A 172 -19.84 -12.79 -22.40
N GLU A 173 -18.56 -13.10 -22.16
CA GLU A 173 -18.16 -14.27 -21.36
C GLU A 173 -18.33 -14.06 -19.85
N GLU A 174 -18.28 -12.81 -19.37
CA GLU A 174 -18.43 -12.46 -17.96
C GLU A 174 -19.18 -11.14 -17.74
N ASN A 175 -19.67 -10.94 -16.51
CA ASN A 175 -20.23 -9.67 -16.06
C ASN A 175 -19.11 -8.71 -15.66
N LEU A 176 -18.92 -7.64 -16.44
CA LEU A 176 -17.90 -6.62 -16.21
C LEU A 176 -18.35 -5.52 -15.24
N LEU A 177 -19.65 -5.37 -14.98
CA LEU A 177 -20.19 -4.27 -14.18
C LEU A 177 -19.58 -4.19 -12.77
N PRO A 178 -19.49 -5.28 -11.98
CA PRO A 178 -18.89 -5.23 -10.64
C PRO A 178 -17.40 -4.83 -10.67
N PHE A 179 -16.69 -5.23 -11.73
CA PHE A 179 -15.28 -4.85 -11.88
C PHE A 179 -15.14 -3.35 -12.10
N TYR A 180 -15.94 -2.75 -12.98
CA TYR A 180 -15.86 -1.32 -13.28
C TYR A 180 -16.34 -0.44 -12.12
N GLU A 181 -17.39 -0.84 -11.39
CA GLU A 181 -17.80 -0.16 -10.16
C GLU A 181 -16.67 -0.12 -9.12
N LYS A 182 -15.97 -1.24 -8.93
CA LYS A 182 -14.81 -1.33 -8.04
C LYS A 182 -13.64 -0.50 -8.56
N LEU A 183 -13.32 -0.59 -9.85
CA LEU A 183 -12.22 0.13 -10.48
C LEU A 183 -12.38 1.63 -10.28
N ILE A 184 -13.56 2.18 -10.57
CA ILE A 184 -13.86 3.61 -10.42
C ILE A 184 -13.64 4.05 -8.98
N LYS A 185 -14.13 3.28 -8.01
CA LYS A 185 -13.94 3.59 -6.58
C LYS A 185 -12.46 3.62 -6.17
N GLU A 186 -11.64 2.71 -6.71
CA GLU A 186 -10.19 2.72 -6.42
C GLU A 186 -9.46 3.87 -7.14
N LEU A 187 -9.94 4.30 -8.32
CA LEU A 187 -9.38 5.44 -9.05
C LEU A 187 -9.69 6.81 -8.43
N GLU A 188 -10.65 6.90 -7.50
CA GLU A 188 -10.85 8.09 -6.67
C GLU A 188 -9.63 8.38 -5.77
N ALA A 189 -8.83 7.37 -5.43
CA ALA A 189 -7.58 7.56 -4.69
C ALA A 189 -6.49 8.13 -5.62
N PHE A 190 -6.11 9.38 -5.38
CA PHE A 190 -5.15 10.14 -6.21
C PHE A 190 -3.86 9.36 -6.49
N ASP A 191 -3.28 8.70 -5.48
CA ASP A 191 -2.02 7.98 -5.65
C ASP A 191 -2.16 6.78 -6.60
N PHE A 192 -3.24 6.00 -6.51
CA PHE A 192 -3.47 4.85 -7.39
C PHE A 192 -3.75 5.28 -8.83
N LYS A 193 -4.51 6.37 -9.01
CA LYS A 193 -4.82 6.95 -10.33
C LYS A 193 -3.55 7.21 -11.17
N LEU A 194 -2.48 7.72 -10.57
CA LEU A 194 -1.22 7.99 -11.28
C LEU A 194 -0.57 6.71 -11.84
N PHE A 195 -0.62 5.61 -11.09
CA PHE A 195 -0.13 4.32 -11.58
C PHE A 195 -1.01 3.77 -12.70
N PHE A 196 -2.32 3.92 -12.57
CA PHE A 196 -3.25 3.49 -13.60
C PHE A 196 -3.01 4.23 -14.91
N ILE A 197 -2.87 5.57 -14.89
CA ILE A 197 -2.53 6.37 -16.07
C ILE A 197 -1.20 5.93 -16.69
N SER A 198 -0.17 5.68 -15.87
CA SER A 198 1.11 5.18 -16.36
C SER A 198 0.93 3.87 -17.13
N GLU A 199 0.14 2.92 -16.61
CA GLU A 199 -0.10 1.65 -17.30
C GLU A 199 -0.96 1.77 -18.54
N ILE A 200 -1.95 2.69 -18.57
CA ILE A 200 -2.68 3.03 -19.80
C ILE A 200 -1.70 3.42 -20.90
N ILE A 201 -0.80 4.38 -20.61
CA ILE A 201 0.17 4.86 -21.61
C ILE A 201 1.12 3.73 -22.01
N ASN A 202 1.58 2.91 -21.06
CA ASN A 202 2.47 1.77 -21.35
C ASN A 202 1.84 0.74 -22.28
N MET A 203 0.58 0.36 -22.03
CA MET A 203 -0.08 -0.72 -22.75
C MET A 203 -0.73 -0.27 -24.05
N LEU A 204 -1.15 1.00 -24.17
CA LEU A 204 -1.89 1.49 -25.33
C LEU A 204 -1.04 2.32 -26.31
N GLN A 205 0.19 2.69 -25.96
CA GLN A 205 1.07 3.44 -26.87
C GLN A 205 1.34 2.73 -28.21
N SER A 206 1.36 1.39 -28.20
CA SER A 206 1.57 0.57 -29.40
C SER A 206 0.30 0.30 -30.19
N GLU A 207 -0.86 0.61 -29.63
CA GLU A 207 -2.15 0.44 -30.30
C GLU A 207 -2.40 1.59 -31.28
N LYS A 208 -3.11 1.30 -32.37
CA LYS A 208 -3.54 2.31 -33.34
C LYS A 208 -4.41 3.35 -32.65
N TYR A 209 -4.25 4.59 -33.08
CA TYR A 209 -4.84 5.75 -32.41
C TYR A 209 -6.37 5.63 -32.26
N GLU A 210 -7.04 5.13 -33.29
CA GLU A 210 -8.48 4.95 -33.39
C GLU A 210 -9.00 3.82 -32.48
N ASP A 211 -8.16 2.82 -32.21
CA ASP A 211 -8.55 1.63 -31.46
C ASP A 211 -8.33 1.78 -29.94
N ARG A 212 -7.65 2.84 -29.50
CA ARG A 212 -7.19 3.00 -28.10
C ARG A 212 -8.32 2.99 -27.08
N ILE A 213 -9.45 3.66 -27.35
CA ILE A 213 -10.57 3.71 -26.40
C ILE A 213 -11.18 2.33 -26.19
N TYR A 214 -11.32 1.57 -27.28
CA TYR A 214 -11.78 0.19 -27.25
C TYR A 214 -10.81 -0.71 -26.48
N LYS A 215 -9.52 -0.61 -26.80
CA LYS A 215 -8.47 -1.37 -26.11
C LYS A 215 -8.36 -1.00 -24.64
N LEU A 216 -8.61 0.26 -24.27
CA LEU A 216 -8.66 0.70 -22.88
C LEU A 216 -9.77 -0.03 -22.10
N PHE A 217 -10.96 -0.13 -22.68
CA PHE A 217 -12.06 -0.87 -22.06
C PHE A 217 -11.73 -2.37 -21.98
N LEU A 218 -11.29 -3.00 -23.06
CA LEU A 218 -11.01 -4.45 -23.02
C LEU A 218 -9.84 -4.83 -22.10
N LYS A 219 -8.76 -4.04 -22.09
CA LYS A 219 -7.56 -4.32 -21.28
C LYS A 219 -7.62 -3.69 -19.88
N SER A 220 -8.75 -3.11 -19.48
CA SER A 220 -8.89 -2.39 -18.20
C SER A 220 -8.49 -3.24 -16.99
N ARG A 221 -8.80 -4.55 -17.01
CA ARG A 221 -8.41 -5.51 -15.96
C ARG A 221 -6.90 -5.72 -15.90
N GLU A 222 -6.25 -5.90 -17.05
CA GLU A 222 -4.79 -6.05 -17.13
C GLU A 222 -4.07 -4.76 -16.68
N ILE A 223 -4.58 -3.60 -17.11
CA ILE A 223 -4.08 -2.29 -16.70
C ILE A 223 -4.23 -2.12 -15.19
N TYR A 224 -5.39 -2.47 -14.63
CA TYR A 224 -5.66 -2.43 -13.19
C TYR A 224 -4.68 -3.30 -12.40
N ASP A 225 -4.52 -4.56 -12.79
CA ASP A 225 -3.64 -5.50 -12.08
C ASP A 225 -2.17 -5.06 -12.15
N ALA A 226 -1.73 -4.53 -13.29
CA ALA A 226 -0.39 -3.97 -13.44
C ALA A 226 -0.18 -2.72 -12.57
N ALA A 227 -1.13 -1.79 -12.59
CA ALA A 227 -1.09 -0.57 -11.79
C ALA A 227 -1.07 -0.89 -10.30
N LYS A 228 -1.90 -1.84 -9.86
CA LYS A 228 -1.99 -2.28 -8.47
C LYS A 228 -0.70 -2.88 -7.97
N ARG A 229 -0.09 -3.78 -8.76
CA ARG A 229 1.23 -4.34 -8.44
C ARG A 229 2.29 -3.25 -8.30
N ASN A 230 2.33 -2.28 -9.22
CA ASN A 230 3.31 -1.19 -9.17
C ASN A 230 3.08 -0.25 -7.97
N TYR A 231 1.82 0.00 -7.63
CA TYR A 231 1.42 0.75 -6.44
C TYR A 231 1.85 0.04 -5.15
N GLU A 232 1.57 -1.26 -5.02
CA GLU A 232 1.98 -2.09 -3.88
C GLU A 232 3.51 -2.16 -3.74
N LEU A 233 4.24 -2.27 -4.86
CA LEU A 233 5.70 -2.21 -4.86
C LEU A 233 6.23 -0.86 -4.35
N LYS A 234 5.64 0.27 -4.77
CA LYS A 234 6.05 1.59 -4.24
C LYS A 234 5.78 1.71 -2.75
N LEU A 235 4.62 1.25 -2.27
CA LEU A 235 4.30 1.26 -0.83
C LEU A 235 5.32 0.42 -0.05
N SER A 236 5.62 -0.79 -0.52
CA SER A 236 6.62 -1.67 0.13
C SER A 236 8.03 -1.07 0.15
N GLY A 237 8.46 -0.39 -0.92
CA GLY A 237 9.76 0.29 -0.99
C GLY A 237 9.85 1.53 -0.10
N PHE A 238 8.74 2.26 0.06
CA PHE A 238 8.64 3.37 1.01
C PHE A 238 8.75 2.88 2.45
N ASP A 239 8.03 1.81 2.79
CA ASP A 239 8.07 1.19 4.11
C ASP A 239 9.47 0.67 4.45
N PHE A 240 10.15 0.03 3.49
CA PHE A 240 11.52 -0.45 3.69
C PHE A 240 12.52 0.68 4.00
N ASN A 241 12.44 1.80 3.27
CA ASN A 241 13.32 2.94 3.50
C ASN A 241 13.08 3.60 4.86
N LYS A 242 11.82 3.74 5.26
CA LYS A 242 11.44 4.27 6.57
C LYS A 242 11.97 3.36 7.69
N LEU A 243 11.75 2.06 7.58
CA LEU A 243 12.18 1.08 8.56
C LEU A 243 13.72 1.01 8.69
N ARG A 244 14.44 1.09 7.57
CA ARG A 244 15.91 1.18 7.56
C ARG A 244 16.40 2.45 8.25
N ASN A 245 15.71 3.57 8.07
CA ASN A 245 16.05 4.82 8.74
C ASN A 245 15.83 4.69 10.26
N ASP A 246 14.72 4.10 10.69
CA ASP A 246 14.41 3.88 12.11
C ASP A 246 15.46 2.98 12.79
N LEU A 247 15.91 1.91 12.12
CA LEU A 247 17.02 1.07 12.59
C LEU A 247 18.33 1.85 12.77
N ASN A 248 18.68 2.71 11.81
CA ASN A 248 19.88 3.53 11.90
C ASN A 248 19.80 4.56 13.04
N ILE A 249 18.63 5.15 13.26
CA ILE A 249 18.38 6.07 14.37
C ILE A 249 18.57 5.37 15.71
N GLN A 250 17.98 4.18 15.89
CA GLN A 250 18.15 3.40 17.12
C GLN A 250 19.62 3.02 17.34
N LYS A 251 20.29 2.51 16.30
CA LYS A 251 21.71 2.20 16.35
C LYS A 251 22.54 3.40 16.84
N GLU A 252 22.34 4.60 16.27
CA GLU A 252 23.13 5.77 16.65
C GLU A 252 22.82 6.25 18.07
N LYS A 253 21.55 6.17 18.50
CA LYS A 253 21.13 6.44 19.88
C LYS A 253 21.93 5.59 20.87
N TYR A 254 21.90 4.27 20.69
CA TYR A 254 22.62 3.35 21.59
C TYR A 254 24.14 3.50 21.50
N LEU A 255 24.70 3.70 20.30
CA LEU A 255 26.13 3.97 20.15
C LEU A 255 26.57 5.25 20.87
N THR A 256 25.72 6.27 20.91
CA THR A 256 25.99 7.52 21.63
C THR A 256 26.02 7.28 23.14
N SER A 257 25.03 6.58 23.70
CA SER A 257 25.04 6.22 25.13
C SER A 257 26.26 5.38 25.51
N LEU A 258 26.67 4.44 24.65
CA LEU A 258 27.89 3.64 24.89
C LEU A 258 29.18 4.48 24.82
N ARG A 259 29.25 5.50 23.95
CA ARG A 259 30.38 6.44 23.90
C ARG A 259 30.48 7.26 25.19
N GLU A 260 29.35 7.67 25.77
CA GLU A 260 29.32 8.38 27.05
C GLU A 260 29.82 7.52 28.20
N ILE A 261 29.32 6.29 28.32
CA ILE A 261 29.80 5.32 29.33
C ILE A 261 31.31 5.07 29.17
N LEU A 262 31.77 4.89 27.93
CA LEU A 262 33.20 4.68 27.66
C LEU A 262 34.04 5.90 28.09
N LYS A 263 33.52 7.12 27.90
CA LYS A 263 34.17 8.36 28.35
C LYS A 263 34.30 8.40 29.88
N ASP A 264 33.29 7.95 30.61
CA ASP A 264 33.33 7.92 32.08
C ASP A 264 34.26 6.82 32.60
N ILE A 265 34.26 5.64 32.00
CA ILE A 265 35.24 4.58 32.29
C ILE A 265 36.66 5.09 32.01
N SER A 266 36.89 5.80 30.91
CA SER A 266 38.22 6.34 30.56
C SER A 266 38.74 7.32 31.62
N LYS A 267 37.86 8.12 32.23
CA LYS A 267 38.25 8.98 33.37
C LYS A 267 38.65 8.15 34.59
N GLN A 268 37.94 7.06 34.88
CA GLN A 268 38.24 6.18 36.01
C GLN A 268 39.56 5.43 35.83
N VAL A 269 39.82 4.91 34.62
CA VAL A 269 41.08 4.22 34.27
C VAL A 269 42.30 5.08 34.61
N ILE A 270 42.22 6.39 34.43
CA ILE A 270 43.30 7.34 34.74
C ILE A 270 43.22 7.79 36.20
N GLY A 271 42.02 8.06 36.71
CA GLY A 271 41.81 8.63 38.05
C GLY A 271 42.19 7.67 39.17
N VAL A 272 41.81 6.39 39.08
CA VAL A 272 42.02 5.41 40.16
C VAL A 272 43.52 5.21 40.46
N PRO A 273 44.41 4.93 39.48
CA PRO A 273 45.84 4.79 39.76
C PRO A 273 46.46 6.02 40.42
N ILE A 274 46.08 7.22 39.98
CA ILE A 274 46.57 8.49 40.55
C ILE A 274 46.14 8.61 42.02
N SER A 275 44.86 8.36 42.32
CA SER A 275 44.35 8.40 43.69
C SER A 275 45.07 7.40 44.59
N VAL A 276 45.37 6.19 44.09
CA VAL A 276 46.12 5.21 44.91
C VAL A 276 47.57 5.64 45.12
N ILE A 277 48.27 6.14 44.10
CA ILE A 277 49.64 6.64 44.26
C ILE A 277 49.71 7.73 45.34
N VAL A 278 48.75 8.67 45.32
CA VAL A 278 48.66 9.73 46.34
C VAL A 278 48.42 9.14 47.73
N ALA A 279 47.50 8.16 47.85
CA ALA A 279 47.22 7.51 49.13
C ALA A 279 48.43 6.72 49.67
N VAL A 280 49.12 5.96 48.82
CA VAL A 280 50.36 5.24 49.17
C VAL A 280 51.42 6.23 49.64
N PHE A 281 51.67 7.29 48.86
CA PHE A 281 52.70 8.29 49.19
C PHE A 281 52.42 8.99 50.51
N ALA A 282 51.17 9.37 50.76
CA ALA A 282 50.75 9.99 52.01
C ALA A 282 50.92 9.02 53.20
N ALA A 283 50.52 7.76 53.07
CA ALA A 283 50.64 6.78 54.14
C ALA A 283 52.10 6.40 54.44
N VAL A 284 52.96 6.33 53.42
CA VAL A 284 54.38 5.96 53.58
C VAL A 284 55.19 7.10 54.19
N LYS A 285 54.87 8.37 53.92
CA LYS A 285 55.66 9.52 54.40
C LYS A 285 55.38 9.89 55.87
N ILE A 286 54.29 9.40 56.45
CA ILE A 286 53.86 9.76 57.80
C ILE A 286 54.33 8.71 58.81
N ASP A 287 55.05 9.12 59.84
CA ASP A 287 55.53 8.20 60.89
C ASP A 287 54.49 7.97 61.99
N ASP A 288 53.54 8.89 62.14
CA ASP A 288 52.45 8.78 63.11
C ASP A 288 51.40 7.72 62.70
N LEU A 289 51.20 6.73 63.57
CA LEU A 289 50.25 5.64 63.38
C LEU A 289 48.80 6.14 63.31
N GLN A 290 48.41 7.12 64.13
CA GLN A 290 47.03 7.61 64.18
C GLN A 290 46.64 8.24 62.85
N THR A 291 47.51 9.07 62.29
CA THR A 291 47.30 9.69 60.99
C THR A 291 47.27 8.67 59.86
N ALA A 292 48.12 7.64 59.89
CA ALA A 292 48.10 6.56 58.90
C ALA A 292 46.80 5.74 58.92
N ILE A 293 46.24 5.49 60.11
CA ILE A 293 44.94 4.82 60.26
C ILE A 293 43.83 5.67 59.63
N VAL A 294 43.80 6.98 59.87
CA VAL A 294 42.79 7.89 59.29
C VAL A 294 42.86 7.88 57.76
N ILE A 295 44.06 7.97 57.18
CA ILE A 295 44.25 7.90 55.72
C ILE A 295 43.76 6.55 55.17
N THR A 296 44.05 5.45 55.87
CA THR A 296 43.61 4.11 55.47
C THR A 296 42.08 4.00 55.48
N ILE A 297 41.41 4.56 56.48
CA ILE A 297 39.94 4.59 56.56
C ILE A 297 39.35 5.41 55.41
N ILE A 298 39.91 6.60 55.12
CA ILE A 298 39.47 7.43 53.99
C ILE A 298 39.63 6.67 52.67
N PHE A 299 40.79 6.03 52.48
CA PHE A 299 41.07 5.24 51.29
C PHE A 299 40.14 4.03 51.16
N PHE A 300 39.78 3.39 52.27
CA PHE A 300 38.79 2.32 52.30
C PHE A 300 37.42 2.79 51.81
N PHE A 301 36.92 3.93 52.29
CA PHE A 301 35.67 4.52 51.80
C PHE A 301 35.74 4.90 50.32
N PHE A 302 36.90 5.40 49.86
CA PHE A 302 37.12 5.67 48.44
C PHE A 302 37.02 4.41 47.58
N ILE A 303 37.59 3.27 48.02
CA ILE A 303 37.46 2.01 47.29
C ILE A 303 36.00 1.54 47.26
N LEU A 304 35.29 1.60 48.38
CA LEU A 304 33.86 1.23 48.42
C LEU A 304 33.03 2.08 47.45
N TYR A 305 33.30 3.39 47.42
CA TYR A 305 32.65 4.29 46.49
C TYR A 305 32.95 3.92 45.03
N GLN A 306 34.22 3.65 44.68
CA GLN A 306 34.60 3.24 43.33
C GLN A 306 33.94 1.92 42.92
N LEU A 307 33.95 0.91 43.79
CA LEU A 307 33.30 -0.37 43.52
C LEU A 307 31.80 -0.18 43.26
N SER A 308 31.12 0.62 44.08
CA SER A 308 29.70 0.94 43.90
C SER A 308 29.43 1.59 42.53
N LEU A 309 30.29 2.53 42.13
CA LEU A 309 30.17 3.23 40.85
C LEU A 309 30.36 2.27 39.67
N GLU A 310 31.36 1.39 39.73
CA GLU A 310 31.59 0.38 38.69
C GLU A 310 30.42 -0.61 38.59
N PHE A 311 29.80 -0.99 39.71
CA PHE A 311 28.58 -1.81 39.72
C PHE A 311 27.39 -1.10 39.07
N TYR A 312 27.24 0.19 39.32
CA TYR A 312 26.20 1.01 38.70
C TYR A 312 26.37 1.03 37.17
N ILE A 313 27.58 1.29 36.68
CA ILE A 313 27.89 1.26 35.24
C ILE A 313 27.61 -0.13 34.62
N LEU A 314 27.93 -1.22 35.32
CA LEU A 314 27.59 -2.57 34.86
C LEU A 314 26.08 -2.80 34.77
N SER A 315 25.30 -2.20 35.67
CA SER A 315 23.84 -2.25 35.64
C SER A 315 23.30 -1.51 34.42
N ASP A 316 23.75 -0.28 34.20
CA ASP A 316 23.36 0.54 33.04
C ASP A 316 23.68 -0.18 31.73
N LEU A 317 24.85 -0.81 31.62
CA LEU A 317 25.23 -1.60 30.43
C LEU A 317 24.35 -2.84 30.22
N ASN A 318 23.79 -3.41 31.29
CA ASN A 318 22.85 -4.52 31.18
C ASN A 318 21.47 -4.02 30.74
N GLU A 319 21.00 -2.90 31.30
CA GLU A 319 19.74 -2.25 30.93
C GLU A 319 19.75 -1.82 29.46
N ILE A 320 20.77 -1.09 29.04
CA ILE A 320 20.99 -0.70 27.63
C ILE A 320 20.98 -1.91 26.69
N GLN A 321 21.57 -3.03 27.11
CA GLN A 321 21.57 -4.24 26.29
C GLN A 321 20.16 -4.86 26.20
N SER A 322 19.41 -4.86 27.30
CA SER A 322 18.04 -5.35 27.34
C SER A 322 17.12 -4.51 26.47
N ASP A 323 17.18 -3.19 26.62
CA ASP A 323 16.37 -2.23 25.86
C ASP A 323 16.67 -2.32 24.37
N PHE A 324 17.96 -2.38 24.00
CA PHE A 324 18.35 -2.56 22.61
C PHE A 324 17.82 -3.86 22.00
N ASN A 325 17.89 -4.98 22.75
CA ASN A 325 17.34 -6.24 22.28
C ASN A 325 15.81 -6.16 22.11
N SER A 326 15.10 -5.54 23.05
CA SER A 326 13.66 -5.34 22.96
C SER A 326 13.27 -4.50 21.75
N ASP A 327 13.97 -3.39 21.51
CA ASP A 327 13.70 -2.50 20.37
C ASP A 327 13.96 -3.21 19.03
N ILE A 328 15.04 -3.99 18.94
CA ILE A 328 15.34 -4.80 17.74
C ILE A 328 14.29 -5.91 17.54
N ASP A 329 13.82 -6.54 18.61
CA ASP A 329 12.79 -7.58 18.53
C ASP A 329 11.43 -7.01 18.10
N ILE A 330 11.12 -5.75 18.42
CA ILE A 330 9.92 -5.06 17.93
C ILE A 330 10.06 -4.79 16.42
N ILE A 331 11.20 -4.24 16.00
CA ILE A 331 11.45 -3.87 14.61
C ILE A 331 11.52 -5.10 13.70
N SER A 332 12.11 -6.20 14.16
CA SER A 332 12.23 -7.45 13.39
C SER A 332 10.92 -8.20 13.18
N ARG A 333 9.87 -7.90 13.95
CA ARG A 333 8.53 -8.47 13.73
C ARG A 333 7.80 -7.86 12.54
N GLU A 334 8.23 -6.68 12.06
CA GLU A 334 7.76 -6.13 10.80
C GLU A 334 8.40 -6.93 9.65
N LYS A 335 7.58 -7.70 8.92
CA LYS A 335 7.98 -8.73 7.93
C LYS A 335 8.79 -8.23 6.71
N SER A 336 9.20 -6.97 6.68
CA SER A 336 9.80 -6.30 5.53
C SER A 336 11.34 -6.29 5.55
N PHE A 337 12.01 -6.82 6.58
CA PHE A 337 13.48 -6.83 6.66
C PHE A 337 14.14 -8.13 6.21
N ASN A 338 15.33 -7.97 5.63
CA ASN A 338 16.28 -9.06 5.44
C ASN A 338 16.96 -9.36 6.80
N GLU A 339 16.83 -10.57 7.32
CA GLU A 339 17.36 -10.97 8.65
C GLU A 339 18.85 -10.62 8.80
N THR A 340 19.61 -10.69 7.70
CA THR A 340 21.04 -10.38 7.67
C THR A 340 21.38 -8.95 8.10
N ASP A 341 20.55 -7.97 7.75
CA ASP A 341 20.84 -6.57 8.05
C ASP A 341 20.57 -6.27 9.53
N VAL A 342 19.50 -6.83 10.09
CA VAL A 342 19.16 -6.73 11.51
C VAL A 342 20.26 -7.36 12.35
N ASP A 343 20.70 -8.56 11.97
CA ASP A 343 21.79 -9.27 12.64
C ASP A 343 23.10 -8.49 12.59
N SER A 344 23.40 -7.84 11.46
CA SER A 344 24.62 -7.03 11.32
C SER A 344 24.63 -5.87 12.34
N ILE A 345 23.51 -5.17 12.53
CA ILE A 345 23.38 -4.06 13.47
C ILE A 345 23.46 -4.57 14.91
N LYS A 346 22.74 -5.65 15.20
CA LYS A 346 22.74 -6.32 16.51
C LYS A 346 24.15 -6.70 16.93
N ASN A 347 24.90 -7.34 16.03
CA ASN A 347 26.28 -7.75 16.29
C ASN A 347 27.23 -6.57 16.55
N ILE A 348 27.04 -5.43 15.87
CA ILE A 348 27.86 -4.23 16.09
C ILE A 348 27.63 -3.65 17.50
N VAL A 349 26.37 -3.49 17.91
CA VAL A 349 26.02 -2.87 19.21
C VAL A 349 26.36 -3.82 20.36
N ILE A 350 25.92 -5.08 20.29
CA ILE A 350 26.22 -6.09 21.31
C ILE A 350 27.72 -6.31 21.44
N GLY A 351 28.45 -6.38 20.31
CA GLY A 351 29.90 -6.51 20.31
C GLY A 351 30.59 -5.34 21.02
N LYS A 352 30.09 -4.10 20.88
CA LYS A 352 30.60 -2.95 21.62
C LYS A 352 30.28 -3.02 23.11
N ILE A 353 29.05 -3.41 23.49
CA ILE A 353 28.67 -3.60 24.90
C ILE A 353 29.59 -4.62 25.58
N GLN A 354 29.83 -5.76 24.92
CA GLN A 354 30.72 -6.80 25.45
C GLN A 354 32.16 -6.30 25.63
N ARG A 355 32.68 -5.53 24.68
CA ARG A 355 34.01 -4.90 24.80
C ARG A 355 34.08 -3.93 25.98
N ILE A 356 33.05 -3.10 26.18
CA ILE A 356 33.00 -2.16 27.32
C ILE A 356 32.93 -2.94 28.64
N LYS A 357 32.09 -3.98 28.74
CA LYS A 357 32.04 -4.87 29.92
C LYS A 357 33.39 -5.52 30.22
N LEU A 358 34.13 -5.92 29.19
CA LEU A 358 35.47 -6.49 29.34
C LEU A 358 36.47 -5.45 29.87
N ILE A 359 36.46 -4.22 29.34
CA ILE A 359 37.30 -3.12 29.83
C ILE A 359 36.97 -2.83 31.31
N LEU A 360 35.69 -2.74 31.65
CA LEU A 360 35.26 -2.47 33.02
C LEU A 360 35.70 -3.58 34.00
N ARG A 361 35.64 -4.85 33.61
CA ARG A 361 36.19 -5.97 34.40
C ARG A 361 37.71 -5.86 34.59
N LEU A 362 38.45 -5.42 33.58
CA LEU A 362 39.89 -5.19 33.70
C LEU A 362 40.18 -4.04 34.67
N VAL A 363 39.43 -2.94 34.61
CA VAL A 363 39.55 -1.81 35.55
C VAL A 363 39.30 -2.28 36.98
N LEU A 364 38.19 -2.99 37.22
CA LEU A 364 37.86 -3.58 38.53
C LEU A 364 39.00 -4.46 39.06
N THR A 365 39.58 -5.30 38.20
CA THR A 365 40.68 -6.20 38.56
C THR A 365 41.94 -5.42 38.93
N ILE A 366 42.28 -4.38 38.18
CA ILE A 366 43.43 -3.51 38.46
C ILE A 366 43.20 -2.74 39.76
N THR A 367 42.03 -2.14 39.95
CA THR A 367 41.64 -1.45 41.19
C THR A 367 41.83 -2.39 42.38
N TYR A 368 41.37 -3.63 42.29
CA TYR A 368 41.52 -4.64 43.33
C TYR A 368 42.99 -4.97 43.65
N ILE A 369 43.81 -5.26 42.62
CA ILE A 369 45.23 -5.58 42.80
C ILE A 369 45.97 -4.41 43.46
N VAL A 370 45.70 -3.19 42.99
CA VAL A 370 46.35 -1.98 43.47
C VAL A 370 45.91 -1.68 44.92
N SER A 371 44.63 -1.79 45.24
CA SER A 371 44.14 -1.66 46.62
C SER A 371 44.74 -2.70 47.56
N LEU A 372 44.83 -3.97 47.12
CA LEU A 372 45.47 -5.04 47.89
C LEU A 372 46.94 -4.72 48.16
N SER A 373 47.68 -4.24 47.15
CA SER A 373 49.08 -3.86 47.30
C SER A 373 49.29 -2.75 48.33
N TYR A 374 48.39 -1.76 48.37
CA TYR A 374 48.43 -0.67 49.36
C TYR A 374 48.29 -1.21 50.79
N PHE A 375 47.32 -2.10 51.03
CA PHE A 375 47.10 -2.70 52.34
C PHE A 375 48.30 -3.55 52.80
N ILE A 376 48.93 -4.30 51.89
CA ILE A 376 50.15 -5.07 52.19
C ILE A 376 51.29 -4.13 52.60
N LEU A 377 51.52 -3.04 51.87
CA LEU A 377 52.59 -2.08 52.18
C LEU A 377 52.42 -1.43 53.57
N ILE A 378 51.19 -1.06 53.92
CA ILE A 378 50.89 -0.51 55.25
C ILE A 378 51.07 -1.57 56.34
N ALA A 379 50.61 -2.80 56.12
CA ALA A 379 50.76 -3.89 57.07
C ALA A 379 52.24 -4.20 57.37
N LEU A 380 53.10 -4.17 56.33
CA LEU A 380 54.54 -4.33 56.47
C LEU A 380 55.20 -3.19 57.27
N LYS A 381 54.78 -1.94 57.04
CA LYS A 381 55.37 -0.76 57.71
C LYS A 381 55.10 -0.73 59.22
N TYR A 382 53.90 -1.12 59.68
CA TYR A 382 53.46 -0.94 61.07
C TYR A 382 53.43 -2.22 61.92
N ASN A 383 53.93 -3.35 61.42
CA ASN A 383 54.08 -4.64 62.11
C ASN A 383 52.83 -5.15 62.89
N TRP A 384 52.06 -6.01 62.22
CA TRP A 384 51.21 -7.11 62.74
C TRP A 384 49.77 -6.86 63.25
N CYS A 385 49.35 -5.68 63.71
CA CYS A 385 47.95 -5.55 64.20
C CYS A 385 46.91 -5.30 63.09
N MET A 386 47.33 -4.82 61.91
CA MET A 386 46.45 -4.56 60.75
C MET A 386 46.22 -5.79 59.85
N ILE A 387 46.91 -6.91 60.09
CA ILE A 387 46.73 -8.13 59.30
C ILE A 387 45.29 -8.66 59.46
N CYS A 388 44.74 -8.61 60.67
CA CYS A 388 43.36 -9.00 60.94
C CYS A 388 42.35 -8.11 60.18
N SER A 389 42.56 -6.81 60.09
CA SER A 389 41.67 -5.92 59.33
C SER A 389 41.79 -6.13 57.82
N THR A 390 42.99 -6.42 57.31
CA THR A 390 43.18 -6.78 55.89
C THR A 390 42.55 -8.12 55.52
N ILE A 391 42.56 -9.12 56.41
CA ILE A 391 41.89 -10.40 56.21
C ILE A 391 40.37 -10.23 56.25
N ILE A 392 39.84 -9.45 57.21
CA ILE A 392 38.40 -9.14 57.27
C ILE A 392 37.96 -8.36 56.02
N TYR A 393 38.77 -7.41 55.55
CA TYR A 393 38.54 -6.69 54.30
C TYR A 393 38.50 -7.64 53.10
N PHE A 394 39.47 -8.56 53.01
CA PHE A 394 39.54 -9.56 51.95
C PHE A 394 38.30 -10.44 51.92
N VAL A 395 37.81 -10.87 53.09
CA VAL A 395 36.60 -11.68 53.25
C VAL A 395 35.34 -10.89 52.88
N LEU A 396 35.23 -9.63 53.28
CA LEU A 396 34.06 -8.79 52.95
C LEU A 396 33.97 -8.47 51.46
N VAL A 397 35.10 -8.21 50.80
CA VAL A 397 35.15 -7.98 49.35
C VAL A 397 34.88 -9.27 48.57
N LEU A 398 35.37 -10.42 49.04
CA LEU A 398 35.01 -11.73 48.46
C LEU A 398 33.53 -12.02 48.60
N ILE A 399 32.94 -11.74 49.77
CA ILE A 399 31.50 -11.95 49.99
C ILE A 399 30.68 -11.00 49.12
N SER A 400 31.06 -9.72 48.98
CA SER A 400 30.30 -8.77 48.16
C SER A 400 30.35 -9.14 46.68
N THR A 401 31.52 -9.54 46.16
CA THR A 401 31.69 -10.01 44.78
C THR A 401 30.96 -11.34 44.52
N PHE A 402 30.96 -12.26 45.49
CA PHE A 402 30.25 -13.54 45.37
C PHE A 402 28.72 -13.36 45.40
N LEU A 403 28.20 -12.47 46.25
CA LEU A 403 26.78 -12.17 46.33
C LEU A 403 26.26 -11.46 45.06
N THR A 404 27.06 -10.58 44.46
CA THR A 404 26.68 -9.88 43.22
C THR A 404 26.71 -10.78 41.98
N ILE A 405 27.55 -11.83 41.97
CA ILE A 405 27.52 -12.86 40.90
C ILE A 405 26.25 -13.72 41.03
N LYS A 406 25.86 -14.08 42.26
CA LYS A 406 24.75 -15.01 42.51
C LYS A 406 23.36 -14.41 42.34
N GLN A 407 23.18 -13.09 42.47
CA GLN A 407 21.90 -12.42 42.20
C GLN A 407 21.62 -12.21 40.71
N LYS A 408 22.59 -12.51 39.82
CA LYS A 408 22.47 -12.35 38.36
C LYS A 408 22.44 -13.67 37.58
N GLN A 409 22.51 -14.80 38.28
CA GLN A 409 22.02 -16.11 37.80
C GLN A 409 20.61 -16.31 38.33
#